data_AF-A0A1C4QK77-F1
#
_entry.id   AF-A0A1C4QK77-F1
#
_cell.length_a   1.000
_cell.length_b   1.000
_cell.length_c   1.000
_cell.angle_alpha   90.00
_cell.angle_beta   90.00
_cell.angle_gamma   90.00
#
_symmetry.space_group_name_H-M   'P 1'
#
loop_
_entity.id
_entity.type
_entity.pdbx_description
1 polymer ?
#
loop_
_entity_poly.entity_id
_entity_poly.type
_entity_poly.pdbx_seq_one_letter_code
_entity_poly.pdbx_strand_id
1 'polypeptide(L)'
;MSRVRDALRVKVRRAEGRSPEPTAALIDSQSVRAADSVPASTSGFDAGKETKGRKRFIGTDTLGLLLAVHVVAASVQEHDGAKRPLLWTRLDHPTVLRFWADQGFAGRLVQWAADTLRREVDIVRKQPGQRGFQVQPKRWAVGYSPGTRCAAASPATTNTSPPTQKP
;
A
#
# COMPACT_ATOMS: atom_id res chain seq x y z
N MET A 1 -10.96 -1.55 -16.22
CA MET A 1 -9.54 -1.81 -15.87
C MET A 1 -9.01 -3.00 -16.67
N SER A 2 -7.69 -3.15 -16.82
CA SER A 2 -7.10 -4.12 -17.77
C SER A 2 -7.21 -5.57 -17.28
N ARG A 3 -7.89 -6.42 -18.07
CA ARG A 3 -8.11 -7.86 -17.78
C ARG A 3 -6.82 -8.62 -17.43
N VAL A 4 -5.68 -8.19 -17.99
CA VAL A 4 -4.36 -8.81 -17.76
C VAL A 4 -3.91 -8.66 -16.31
N ARG A 5 -4.03 -7.47 -15.71
CA ARG A 5 -3.61 -7.23 -14.32
C ARG A 5 -4.42 -8.09 -13.36
N ASP A 6 -5.73 -8.17 -13.57
CA ASP A 6 -6.62 -8.91 -12.68
C ASP A 6 -6.36 -10.42 -12.79
N ALA A 7 -6.13 -10.93 -14.01
CA ALA A 7 -5.75 -12.33 -14.23
C ALA A 7 -4.39 -12.68 -13.59
N LEU A 8 -3.38 -11.80 -13.71
CA LEU A 8 -2.08 -11.99 -13.07
C LEU A 8 -2.21 -11.96 -11.55
N ARG A 9 -3.00 -11.03 -11.00
CA ARG A 9 -3.26 -10.96 -9.57
C ARG A 9 -3.87 -12.26 -9.04
N VAL A 10 -4.89 -12.79 -9.70
CA VAL A 10 -5.51 -14.06 -9.32
C VAL A 10 -4.49 -15.21 -9.32
N LYS A 11 -3.64 -15.28 -10.36
CA LYS A 11 -2.59 -16.31 -10.45
C LYS A 11 -1.60 -16.21 -9.29
N VAL A 12 -1.07 -15.01 -9.03
CA VAL A 12 -0.09 -14.80 -7.93
C VAL A 12 -0.74 -15.10 -6.59
N ARG A 13 -1.96 -14.63 -6.34
CA ARG A 13 -2.66 -14.88 -5.06
C ARG A 13 -2.89 -16.37 -4.82
N ARG A 14 -3.27 -17.14 -5.85
CA ARG A 14 -3.41 -18.59 -5.75
C ARG A 14 -2.06 -19.28 -5.50
N ALA A 15 -1.00 -18.86 -6.17
CA ALA A 15 0.34 -19.41 -5.96
C ALA A 15 0.84 -19.16 -4.52
N GLU A 16 0.48 -18.02 -3.94
CA GLU A 16 0.79 -17.66 -2.54
C GLU A 16 -0.23 -18.23 -1.52
N GLY A 17 -1.10 -19.16 -1.92
CA GLY A 17 -2.09 -19.80 -1.05
C GLY A 17 -3.17 -18.86 -0.50
N ARG A 18 -3.41 -17.73 -1.15
CA ARG A 18 -4.42 -16.73 -0.76
C ARG A 18 -5.69 -16.85 -1.61
N SER A 19 -6.81 -16.36 -1.05
CA SER A 19 -8.06 -16.18 -1.83
C SER A 19 -7.80 -15.31 -3.06
N PRO A 20 -8.35 -15.64 -4.25
CA PRO A 20 -8.21 -14.85 -5.48
C PRO A 20 -8.62 -13.40 -5.32
N GLU A 21 -9.65 -13.15 -4.52
CA GLU A 21 -10.12 -11.79 -4.20
C GLU A 21 -9.49 -11.31 -2.89
N PRO A 22 -8.90 -10.09 -2.87
CA PRO A 22 -8.36 -9.50 -1.66
C PRO A 22 -9.48 -9.00 -0.74
N THR A 23 -9.24 -9.06 0.58
CA THR A 23 -10.15 -8.54 1.60
C THR A 23 -9.66 -7.26 2.26
N ALA A 24 -8.39 -6.92 2.04
CA ALA A 24 -7.78 -5.72 2.56
C ALA A 24 -6.75 -5.13 1.60
N ALA A 25 -6.53 -3.83 1.71
CA ALA A 25 -5.65 -3.06 0.85
C ALA A 25 -4.77 -2.08 1.63
N LEU A 26 -3.65 -1.70 1.04
CA LEU A 26 -2.74 -0.68 1.50
C LEU A 26 -2.92 0.53 0.60
N ILE A 27 -2.98 1.74 1.16
CA ILE A 27 -2.90 2.97 0.38
C ILE A 27 -1.71 3.81 0.83
N ASP A 28 -1.00 4.35 -0.15
CA ASP A 28 0.13 5.26 0.05
C ASP A 28 0.13 6.36 -1.02
N SER A 29 0.80 7.47 -0.73
CA SER A 29 0.99 8.55 -1.68
C SER A 29 2.47 8.88 -1.88
N GLN A 30 2.85 9.12 -3.13
CA GLN A 30 4.20 9.50 -3.48
C GLN A 30 4.20 10.70 -4.43
N SER A 31 4.84 11.79 -4.01
CA SER A 31 5.12 12.93 -4.87
C SER A 31 6.37 12.62 -5.73
N VAL A 32 6.30 12.91 -7.02
CA VAL A 32 7.41 12.82 -7.98
C VAL A 32 7.61 14.20 -8.60
N ARG A 33 8.87 14.65 -8.62
CA ARG A 33 9.24 15.91 -9.28
C ARG A 33 8.92 15.84 -10.77
N ALA A 34 8.23 16.86 -11.27
CA ALA A 34 7.98 16.99 -12.69
C ALA A 34 9.15 17.73 -13.36
N ALA A 35 9.45 17.39 -14.60
CA ALA A 35 10.32 18.22 -15.44
C ALA A 35 9.65 19.57 -15.71
N ASP A 36 10.45 20.60 -15.98
CA ASP A 36 9.95 21.97 -16.18
C ASP A 36 8.98 22.10 -17.38
N SER A 37 9.05 21.14 -18.30
CA SER A 37 8.15 21.03 -19.47
C SER A 37 6.74 20.51 -19.15
N VAL A 38 6.47 20.03 -17.92
CA VAL A 38 5.13 19.56 -17.56
C VAL A 38 4.20 20.75 -17.32
N PRO A 39 3.03 20.80 -17.99
CA PRO A 39 2.09 21.91 -17.85
C PRO A 39 1.67 22.14 -16.39
N ALA A 40 1.60 23.40 -15.98
CA ALA A 40 1.12 23.81 -14.65
C ALA A 40 -0.33 23.36 -14.39
N SER A 41 -1.12 23.15 -15.44
CA SER A 41 -2.48 22.59 -15.34
C SER A 41 -2.52 21.15 -14.82
N THR A 42 -1.39 20.41 -14.85
CA THR A 42 -1.31 19.01 -14.42
C THR A 42 -0.19 18.76 -13.40
N SER A 43 0.42 19.83 -12.88
CA SER A 43 1.48 19.78 -11.88
C SER A 43 1.19 20.79 -10.77
N GLY A 44 1.47 20.43 -9.53
CA GLY A 44 1.22 21.26 -8.36
C GLY A 44 2.47 21.39 -7.51
N PHE A 45 2.55 22.46 -6.71
CA PHE A 45 3.62 22.63 -5.75
C PHE A 45 3.27 21.94 -4.43
N ASP A 46 4.14 21.06 -3.97
CA ASP A 46 4.05 20.40 -2.68
C ASP A 46 4.92 21.17 -1.68
N ALA A 47 4.31 22.00 -0.83
CA ALA A 47 5.02 22.85 0.12
C ALA A 47 5.79 22.03 1.19
N GLY A 48 5.35 20.80 1.48
CA GLY A 48 6.05 19.93 2.43
C GLY A 48 7.35 19.34 1.87
N LYS A 49 7.51 19.33 0.54
CA LYS A 49 8.68 18.79 -0.17
C LYS A 49 9.36 19.81 -1.07
N GLU A 50 8.89 21.06 -1.03
CA GLU A 50 9.32 22.18 -1.88
C GLU A 50 9.47 21.82 -3.37
N THR A 51 8.58 20.97 -3.88
CA THR A 51 8.73 20.37 -5.22
C THR A 51 7.49 20.59 -6.06
N LYS A 52 7.66 21.12 -7.28
CA LYS A 52 6.63 21.12 -8.33
C LYS A 52 6.57 19.74 -8.98
N GLY A 53 5.41 19.09 -8.94
CA GLY A 53 5.32 17.70 -9.35
C GLY A 53 3.91 17.14 -9.46
N ARG A 54 3.87 15.83 -9.60
CA ARG A 54 2.65 15.03 -9.53
C ARG A 54 2.71 14.14 -8.29
N LYS A 55 1.57 13.92 -7.65
CA LYS A 55 1.43 12.96 -6.56
C LYS A 55 0.61 11.78 -7.04
N ARG A 56 1.15 10.59 -6.84
CA ARG A 56 0.47 9.33 -7.16
C ARG A 56 -0.03 8.71 -5.86
N PHE A 57 -1.30 8.36 -5.85
CA PHE A 57 -1.92 7.53 -4.83
C PHE A 57 -1.99 6.11 -5.36
N ILE A 58 -1.43 5.17 -4.62
CA ILE A 58 -1.33 3.77 -5.03
C ILE A 58 -2.05 2.92 -3.99
N GLY A 59 -3.04 2.16 -4.45
CA GLY A 59 -3.70 1.11 -3.70
C GLY A 59 -3.15 -0.26 -4.10
N THR A 60 -2.67 -1.04 -3.14
CA THR A 60 -2.23 -2.43 -3.35
C THR A 60 -2.95 -3.40 -2.42
N ASP A 61 -2.98 -4.69 -2.76
CA ASP A 61 -3.40 -5.73 -1.82
C ASP A 61 -2.29 -6.09 -0.82
N THR A 62 -2.59 -7.02 0.10
CA THR A 62 -1.65 -7.50 1.13
C THR A 62 -0.39 -8.18 0.59
N LEU A 63 -0.34 -8.57 -0.69
CA LEU A 63 0.83 -9.12 -1.36
C LEU A 63 1.59 -8.05 -2.17
N GLY A 64 1.14 -6.79 -2.13
CA GLY A 64 1.70 -5.69 -2.92
C GLY A 64 1.20 -5.63 -4.36
N LEU A 65 0.15 -6.40 -4.72
CA LEU A 65 -0.40 -6.41 -6.07
C LEU A 65 -1.29 -5.19 -6.29
N LEU A 66 -1.13 -4.54 -7.43
CA LEU A 66 -1.77 -3.26 -7.72
C LEU A 66 -3.29 -3.37 -7.88
N LEU A 67 -4.04 -2.55 -7.15
CA LEU A 67 -5.50 -2.45 -7.21
C LEU A 67 -5.93 -1.16 -7.92
N ALA A 68 -5.41 -0.02 -7.48
CA ALA A 68 -5.78 1.29 -8.03
C ALA A 68 -4.57 2.25 -8.08
N VAL A 69 -4.54 3.13 -9.08
CA VAL A 69 -3.57 4.23 -9.18
C VAL A 69 -4.30 5.50 -9.55
N HIS A 70 -4.13 6.54 -8.76
CA HIS A 70 -4.65 7.87 -9.06
C HIS A 70 -3.52 8.90 -9.05
N VAL A 71 -3.31 9.59 -10.16
CA VAL A 71 -2.25 10.60 -10.29
C VAL A 71 -2.91 11.97 -10.34
N VAL A 72 -2.43 12.87 -9.49
CA VAL A 72 -2.92 14.23 -9.35
C VAL A 72 -1.76 15.22 -9.27
N ALA A 73 -2.06 16.51 -9.31
CA ALA A 73 -1.09 17.55 -8.99
C ALA A 73 -0.53 17.37 -7.57
N ALA A 74 0.76 17.65 -7.33
CA ALA A 74 1.35 17.39 -6.02
C ALA A 74 0.82 18.27 -4.88
N SER A 75 0.12 19.36 -5.21
CA SER A 75 -0.59 20.23 -4.25
C SER A 75 -1.84 19.57 -3.66
N VAL A 76 -2.35 18.49 -4.27
CA VAL A 76 -3.52 17.79 -3.74
C VAL A 76 -3.14 17.10 -2.43
N GLN A 77 -3.93 17.39 -1.39
CA GLN A 77 -3.75 16.80 -0.08
C GLN A 77 -4.14 15.31 -0.07
N GLU A 78 -3.52 14.57 0.83
CA GLU A 78 -3.66 13.11 0.97
C GLU A 78 -5.13 12.72 1.14
N HIS A 79 -5.87 13.46 1.97
CA HIS A 79 -7.27 13.20 2.26
C HIS A 79 -8.22 13.36 1.06
N ASP A 80 -7.91 14.24 0.11
CA ASP A 80 -8.73 14.44 -1.09
C ASP A 80 -8.30 13.50 -2.22
N GLY A 81 -7.00 13.37 -2.45
CA GLY A 81 -6.46 12.51 -3.49
C GLY A 81 -6.72 11.02 -3.25
N ALA A 82 -6.87 10.59 -1.99
CA ALA A 82 -7.17 9.20 -1.64
C ALA A 82 -8.61 8.77 -1.96
N LYS A 83 -9.59 9.69 -2.03
CA LYS A 83 -11.00 9.33 -2.22
C LYS A 83 -11.23 8.50 -3.49
N ARG A 84 -10.55 8.89 -4.58
CA ARG A 84 -10.68 8.24 -5.90
C ARG A 84 -10.16 6.79 -5.92
N PRO A 85 -8.92 6.48 -5.48
CA PRO A 85 -8.44 5.10 -5.43
C PRO A 85 -9.21 4.23 -4.43
N LEU A 86 -9.72 4.78 -3.31
CA LEU A 86 -10.63 4.03 -2.43
C LEU A 86 -11.95 3.66 -3.13
N LEU A 87 -12.55 4.62 -3.83
CA LEU A 87 -13.79 4.38 -4.60
C LEU A 87 -13.58 3.32 -5.69
N TRP A 88 -12.52 3.44 -6.50
CA TRP A 88 -12.22 2.45 -7.53
C TRP A 88 -11.97 1.07 -6.94
N THR A 89 -11.19 0.99 -5.86
CA THR A 89 -10.97 -0.29 -5.17
C THR A 89 -12.29 -0.90 -4.67
N ARG A 90 -13.23 -0.10 -4.15
CA ARG A 90 -14.55 -0.60 -3.75
C ARG A 90 -15.35 -1.15 -4.93
N LEU A 91 -15.32 -0.47 -6.09
CA LEU A 91 -16.10 -0.86 -7.26
C LEU A 91 -15.53 -2.11 -7.94
N ASP A 92 -14.21 -2.16 -8.10
CA ASP A 92 -13.53 -3.24 -8.82
C ASP A 92 -13.26 -4.46 -7.90
N HIS A 93 -13.12 -4.24 -6.59
CA HIS A 93 -12.78 -5.26 -5.59
C HIS A 93 -13.68 -5.12 -4.34
N PRO A 94 -14.99 -5.42 -4.46
CA PRO A 94 -15.96 -5.17 -3.40
C PRO A 94 -15.68 -5.93 -2.10
N THR A 95 -14.93 -7.02 -2.16
CA THR A 95 -14.49 -7.81 -0.99
C THR A 95 -13.44 -7.08 -0.14
N VAL A 96 -12.79 -6.05 -0.65
CA VAL A 96 -11.88 -5.21 0.13
C VAL A 96 -12.70 -4.36 1.09
N LEU A 97 -12.71 -4.75 2.36
CA LEU A 97 -13.47 -4.08 3.42
C LEU A 97 -12.61 -3.10 4.22
N ARG A 98 -11.30 -3.37 4.28
CA ARG A 98 -10.34 -2.64 5.14
C ARG A 98 -9.16 -2.11 4.35
N PHE A 99 -8.80 -0.86 4.62
CA PHE A 99 -7.61 -0.22 4.10
C PHE A 99 -6.67 0.08 5.27
N TRP A 100 -5.35 -0.03 5.07
CA TRP A 100 -4.43 0.69 5.96
C TRP A 100 -3.61 1.74 5.23
N ALA A 101 -3.48 2.88 5.90
CA ALA A 101 -2.81 4.08 5.42
C ALA A 101 -1.86 4.62 6.49
N ASP A 102 -0.96 5.53 6.11
CA ASP A 102 -0.11 6.22 7.07
C ASP A 102 -0.84 7.37 7.77
N GLN A 103 -0.14 8.03 8.71
CA GLN A 103 -0.68 9.14 9.50
C GLN A 103 -1.13 10.35 8.66
N GLY A 104 -0.60 10.54 7.45
CA GLY A 104 -0.97 11.64 6.54
C GLY A 104 -2.40 11.50 5.99
N PHE A 105 -2.96 10.30 6.02
CA PHE A 105 -4.34 10.02 5.58
C PHE A 105 -5.38 10.13 6.70
N ALA A 106 -4.96 10.47 7.92
CA ALA A 106 -5.87 10.58 9.06
C ALA A 106 -6.91 11.71 8.91
N GLY A 107 -7.95 11.67 9.74
CA GLY A 107 -8.98 12.71 9.80
C GLY A 107 -10.13 12.44 8.84
N ARG A 108 -10.52 13.46 8.06
CA ARG A 108 -11.78 13.46 7.27
C ARG A 108 -11.91 12.30 6.30
N LEU A 109 -10.80 11.76 5.80
CA LEU A 109 -10.83 10.61 4.89
C LEU A 109 -11.38 9.35 5.57
N VAL A 110 -11.00 9.10 6.83
CA VAL A 110 -11.43 7.92 7.58
C VAL A 110 -12.96 7.95 7.76
N GLN A 111 -13.48 9.09 8.19
CA GLN A 111 -14.92 9.30 8.35
C GLN A 111 -15.66 9.15 7.01
N TRP A 112 -15.14 9.78 5.95
CA TRP A 112 -15.74 9.70 4.61
C TRP A 112 -15.78 8.25 4.09
N ALA A 113 -14.71 7.48 4.30
CA ALA A 113 -14.66 6.08 3.89
C ALA A 113 -15.68 5.22 4.66
N ALA A 114 -15.86 5.46 5.96
CA ALA A 114 -16.86 4.78 6.76
C ALA A 114 -18.30 5.13 6.33
N ASP A 115 -18.59 6.42 6.18
CA ASP A 115 -19.95 6.90 5.91
C ASP A 115 -20.40 6.66 4.47
N THR A 116 -19.53 7.00 3.52
CA THR A 116 -19.85 6.95 2.09
C THR A 116 -19.52 5.60 1.50
N LEU A 117 -18.33 5.08 1.81
CA LEU A 117 -17.85 3.83 1.23
C LEU A 117 -18.17 2.60 2.08
N ARG A 118 -18.65 2.74 3.33
CA ARG A 118 -18.84 1.60 4.24
C ARG A 118 -17.55 0.74 4.31
N ARG A 119 -16.40 1.40 4.36
CA ARG A 119 -15.07 0.79 4.43
C ARG A 119 -14.28 1.35 5.60
N GLU A 120 -13.48 0.49 6.21
CA GLU A 120 -12.63 0.86 7.32
C GLU A 120 -11.27 1.33 6.80
N VAL A 121 -10.76 2.42 7.39
CA VAL A 121 -9.40 2.92 7.11
C VAL A 121 -8.64 2.98 8.43
N ASP A 122 -7.74 2.03 8.59
CA ASP A 122 -6.86 1.94 9.74
C ASP A 122 -5.61 2.81 9.51
N ILE A 123 -5.39 3.77 10.40
CA ILE A 123 -4.19 4.62 10.36
C ILE A 123 -3.06 3.94 11.12
N VAL A 124 -2.03 3.53 10.39
CA VAL A 124 -0.83 2.89 10.95
C VAL A 124 0.13 3.96 11.44
N ARG A 125 0.37 3.98 12.74
CA ARG A 125 1.38 4.85 13.36
C ARG A 125 2.77 4.23 13.25
N LYS A 126 3.78 5.07 12.98
CA LYS A 126 5.19 4.68 13.16
C LYS A 126 5.47 4.57 14.66
N GLN A 127 6.27 3.59 15.08
CA GLN A 127 6.63 3.46 16.50
C GLN A 127 7.49 4.66 16.94
N PRO A 128 7.25 5.24 18.14
CA PRO A 128 8.04 6.36 18.64
C PRO A 128 9.49 5.90 18.89
N GLY A 129 10.45 6.59 18.27
CA GLY A 129 11.89 6.29 18.36
C GLY A 129 12.52 5.66 17.12
N GLN A 130 11.74 5.31 16.09
CA GLN A 130 12.26 4.68 14.89
C GLN A 130 12.96 5.69 13.95
N ARG A 131 14.29 5.68 13.91
CA ARG A 131 15.11 6.34 12.88
C ARG A 131 15.39 5.35 11.74
N GLY A 132 14.82 5.61 10.56
CA GLY A 132 15.05 4.81 9.35
C GLY A 132 13.89 3.87 8.94
N PHE A 133 13.94 3.40 7.70
CA PHE A 133 12.94 2.51 7.10
C PHE A 133 13.09 1.09 7.65
N GLN A 134 12.16 0.66 8.52
CA GLN A 134 12.07 -0.74 8.94
C GLN A 134 10.94 -1.41 8.15
N VAL A 135 11.29 -2.48 7.45
CA VAL A 135 10.32 -3.36 6.80
C VAL A 135 9.44 -3.98 7.88
N GLN A 136 8.18 -3.59 7.89
CA GLN A 136 7.18 -4.21 8.75
C GLN A 136 6.90 -5.62 8.20
N PRO A 137 6.83 -6.68 9.03
CA PRO A 137 6.68 -8.07 8.57
C PRO A 137 5.44 -8.33 7.69
N LYS A 138 4.49 -7.38 7.65
CA LYS A 138 3.25 -7.45 6.87
C LYS A 138 3.22 -6.48 5.68
N ARG A 139 4.33 -5.82 5.31
CA ARG A 139 4.41 -4.88 4.18
C ARG A 139 5.81 -4.84 3.53
N TRP A 140 5.97 -5.48 2.36
CA TRP A 140 6.82 -4.96 1.28
C TRP A 140 6.55 -5.69 -0.05
N ALA A 141 6.29 -4.93 -1.13
CA ALA A 141 6.61 -5.28 -2.52
C ALA A 141 6.31 -4.07 -3.43
N VAL A 142 6.73 -2.85 -3.06
CA VAL A 142 6.87 -1.75 -4.03
C VAL A 142 8.07 -0.91 -3.63
N GLY A 143 9.24 -1.36 -4.08
CA GLY A 143 10.46 -0.58 -4.13
C GLY A 143 11.14 -0.91 -5.45
N TYR A 144 11.28 0.08 -6.34
CA TYR A 144 12.10 -0.09 -7.53
C TYR A 144 13.56 0.09 -7.12
N SER A 145 14.25 -1.02 -6.87
CA SER A 145 15.71 -1.09 -6.87
C SER A 145 16.09 -2.33 -7.69
N PRO A 146 16.87 -2.20 -8.79
CA PRO A 146 17.28 -3.34 -9.57
C PRO A 146 18.32 -4.14 -8.78
N GLY A 147 17.91 -5.32 -8.31
CA GLY A 147 18.81 -6.34 -7.78
C GLY A 147 18.77 -6.47 -6.27
N THR A 148 17.85 -7.28 -5.76
CA THR A 148 18.09 -8.32 -4.73
C THR A 148 16.82 -9.19 -4.66
N ARG A 149 16.93 -10.46 -5.05
CA ARG A 149 15.90 -11.46 -4.78
C ARG A 149 16.00 -11.85 -3.30
N CYS A 150 14.93 -11.72 -2.53
CA CYS A 150 14.85 -12.38 -1.23
C CYS A 150 14.32 -13.81 -1.42
N ALA A 151 15.13 -14.79 -1.06
CA ALA A 151 14.76 -16.19 -0.98
C ALA A 151 13.82 -16.43 0.22
N ALA A 152 12.84 -17.32 0.05
CA ALA A 152 11.97 -17.78 1.13
C ALA A 152 12.77 -18.68 2.09
N ALA A 153 12.69 -18.40 3.39
CA ALA A 153 13.22 -19.30 4.42
C ALA A 153 12.19 -20.39 4.73
N SER A 154 12.60 -21.66 4.62
CA SER A 154 11.85 -22.84 5.07
C SER A 154 11.62 -22.83 6.60
N PRO A 155 10.57 -23.50 7.11
CA PRO A 155 10.31 -23.55 8.53
C PRO A 155 11.31 -24.47 9.24
N ALA A 156 11.84 -23.99 10.36
CA ALA A 156 12.77 -24.71 11.21
C ALA A 156 12.08 -25.91 11.89
N THR A 157 12.70 -27.08 11.77
CA THR A 157 12.36 -28.31 12.50
C THR A 157 12.64 -28.11 13.99
N THR A 158 11.63 -28.31 14.85
CA THR A 158 11.78 -28.35 16.30
C THR A 158 12.56 -29.59 16.70
N ASN A 159 13.81 -29.44 17.13
CA ASN A 159 14.54 -30.50 17.84
C ASN A 159 14.26 -30.37 19.35
N THR A 160 13.48 -31.32 19.87
CA THR A 160 13.32 -31.55 21.32
C THR A 160 14.46 -32.47 21.76
N SER A 161 15.41 -31.96 22.55
CA SER A 161 16.43 -32.80 23.21
C SER A 161 15.85 -33.42 24.49
N PRO A 162 16.13 -34.70 24.81
CA PRO A 162 15.64 -35.37 26.02
C PRO A 162 16.48 -35.03 27.28
N PRO A 163 15.95 -35.25 28.49
CA PRO A 163 16.59 -34.81 29.73
C PRO A 163 17.75 -35.73 30.17
N THR A 164 18.82 -35.10 30.64
CA THR A 164 20.03 -35.74 31.18
C THR A 164 19.77 -36.38 32.55
N GLN A 165 20.00 -37.68 32.69
CA GLN A 165 20.11 -38.35 34.00
C GLN A 165 21.56 -38.22 34.51
N LYS A 166 21.71 -37.85 35.79
CA LYS A 166 22.97 -37.92 36.54
C LYS A 166 23.08 -39.28 37.25
N PRO A 167 24.30 -39.83 37.43
CA PRO A 167 24.53 -40.98 38.29
C PRO A 167 24.34 -40.65 39.78
#